data_AF-A0A1R3IZ68-F1
#
_entry.id   AF-A0A1R3IZ68-F1
#
_cell.length_a   1.000
_cell.length_b   1.000
_cell.length_c   1.000
_cell.angle_alpha   90.00
_cell.angle_beta   90.00
_cell.angle_gamma   90.00
#
_symmetry.space_group_name_H-M   'P 1'
#
loop_
_entity.id
_entity.type
_entity.pdbx_description
1 polymer ?
#
loop_
_entity_poly.entity_id
_entity_poly.type
_entity_poly.pdbx_seq_one_letter_code
_entity_poly.pdbx_strand_id
1 'polypeptide(L)'
;MIIDGERKLIFSGAIHYPRSTAELTTYSDNMTGKRFCFLSNVNETQDANIDLQQDGKYIVPAWSVSVLGGCNKEIYNTAKVRTQTTIMVKKQIDDDGDEIENPIQLSWMWTFEAMKDTLQGKGKFKAGQLLEQKRATFDHSDYLWYMTSFDNNGSISSENLTLHVSTSGQVLHAYVNGKLIGYQQGYVFEYKSPISVVPGRNNITLLSVTVGLQNYGAFYEKGSEGVTGPVKLTDNDKINIDLSSNIWNYKTTFRAPPGTEPVVVDLLGMGKGHAWVNRNSIGRFWPSEIADKNGCDVECDYRGLYVQDSTKCLTNCGNPSQRWYHIPRSFLTPENNILILFEENGGDPSQVSFQTVTLGSICAKANEGDTLELSCQSGKIISEIEFASFGDPKGTCGRILQQGSCHAAKSLSVAEQACVGKESCSIAVSTATFGSIDCGFITKRLAVQALCEDEILFYKRLKAKKAAEMKISRST
;
A
#
# COMPACT_ATOMS: atom_id res chain seq x y z
N MET A 1 17.20 -5.51 21.75
CA MET A 1 17.40 -4.04 21.74
C MET A 1 18.90 -3.77 21.77
N ILE A 2 19.39 -2.63 21.28
CA ILE A 2 20.76 -2.17 21.59
C ILE A 2 20.66 -1.25 22.80
N ILE A 3 21.36 -1.59 23.88
CA ILE A 3 21.45 -0.80 25.11
C ILE A 3 22.94 -0.62 25.39
N ASP A 4 23.38 0.63 25.53
CA ASP A 4 24.80 1.02 25.73
C ASP A 4 25.75 0.44 24.66
N GLY A 5 25.29 0.35 23.41
CA GLY A 5 26.06 -0.20 22.28
C GLY A 5 26.04 -1.72 22.15
N GLU A 6 25.50 -2.46 23.12
CA GLU A 6 25.43 -3.93 23.08
C GLU A 6 24.05 -4.46 22.69
N ARG A 7 24.01 -5.45 21.80
CA ARG A 7 22.77 -6.15 21.40
C ARG A 7 22.34 -7.13 22.50
N LYS A 8 21.35 -6.74 23.30
CA LYS A 8 20.81 -7.57 24.39
C LYS A 8 19.44 -8.17 24.04
N LEU A 9 19.30 -9.46 24.34
CA LEU A 9 18.06 -10.24 24.31
C LEU A 9 17.45 -10.20 25.72
N ILE A 10 16.17 -9.87 25.82
CA ILE A 10 15.41 -9.86 27.07
C ILE A 10 14.17 -10.72 26.83
N PHE A 11 13.97 -11.73 27.68
CA PHE A 11 12.74 -12.52 27.71
C PHE A 11 11.84 -11.92 28.79
N SER A 12 10.56 -11.68 28.46
CA SER A 12 9.54 -11.24 29.41
C SER A 12 8.43 -12.27 29.47
N GLY A 13 7.93 -12.54 30.67
CA GLY A 13 6.73 -13.32 30.93
C GLY A 13 5.97 -12.70 32.09
N ALA A 14 4.69 -12.41 31.90
CA ALA A 14 3.83 -11.79 32.90
C ALA A 14 2.98 -12.83 33.65
N ILE A 15 2.77 -12.61 34.95
CA ILE A 15 1.79 -13.36 35.76
C ILE A 15 0.71 -12.37 36.18
N HIS A 16 -0.49 -12.54 35.65
CA HIS A 16 -1.59 -11.61 35.77
C HIS A 16 -2.28 -11.66 37.14
N TYR A 17 -2.42 -10.52 37.82
CA TYR A 17 -3.29 -10.35 38.99
C TYR A 17 -4.17 -9.09 38.87
N PRO A 18 -5.52 -9.22 38.89
CA PRO A 18 -6.42 -8.18 38.39
C PRO A 18 -6.77 -7.11 39.43
N ARG A 19 -5.78 -6.30 39.87
CA ARG A 19 -6.04 -5.11 40.72
C ARG A 19 -5.23 -3.84 40.46
N SER A 20 -4.18 -3.85 39.64
CA SER A 20 -3.52 -2.63 39.15
C SER A 20 -3.46 -2.61 37.62
N THR A 21 -3.75 -1.46 37.01
CA THR A 21 -3.67 -1.26 35.55
C THR A 21 -2.23 -1.14 35.03
N ALA A 22 -1.30 -0.85 35.94
CA ALA A 22 0.12 -0.82 35.69
C ALA A 22 0.88 -1.85 36.54
N GLU A 23 1.95 -2.39 35.98
CA GLU A 23 2.82 -3.39 36.59
C GLU A 23 4.29 -2.96 36.45
N LEU A 24 5.09 -3.20 37.50
CA LEU A 24 6.55 -2.97 37.51
C LEU A 24 7.28 -4.31 37.44
N THR A 25 7.96 -4.56 36.32
CA THR A 25 8.89 -5.69 36.18
C THR A 25 10.31 -5.21 36.43
N THR A 26 11.00 -5.77 37.43
CA THR A 26 12.36 -5.41 37.81
C THR A 26 13.34 -6.54 37.50
N TYR A 27 14.42 -6.23 36.79
CA TYR A 27 15.58 -7.09 36.62
C TYR A 27 16.73 -6.53 37.46
N SER A 28 17.35 -7.35 38.31
CA SER A 28 18.48 -6.95 39.15
C SER A 28 19.65 -7.92 39.01
N ASP A 29 20.86 -7.36 38.91
CA ASP A 29 22.09 -8.12 39.07
C ASP A 29 22.48 -8.15 40.56
N ASN A 30 22.41 -9.33 41.17
CA ASN A 30 22.70 -9.53 42.59
C ASN A 30 24.18 -9.33 42.96
N MET A 31 25.10 -9.33 41.99
CA MET A 31 26.53 -9.10 42.23
C MET A 31 26.90 -7.62 42.16
N THR A 32 26.31 -6.86 41.24
CA THR A 32 26.63 -5.44 41.04
C THR A 32 25.60 -4.46 41.59
N GLY A 33 24.44 -4.95 42.04
CA GLY A 33 23.32 -4.12 42.50
C GLY A 33 22.63 -3.32 41.39
N LYS A 34 23.05 -3.46 40.13
CA LYS A 34 22.44 -2.76 38.99
C LYS A 34 21.02 -3.27 38.76
N ARG A 35 20.11 -2.33 38.49
CA ARG A 35 18.69 -2.62 38.22
C ARG A 35 18.27 -2.06 36.86
N PHE A 36 17.30 -2.71 36.24
CA PHE A 36 16.64 -2.29 35.00
C PHE A 36 15.17 -2.63 35.09
N CYS A 37 14.27 -1.69 34.79
CA CYS A 37 12.84 -1.86 35.02
C CYS A 37 11.99 -1.60 33.79
N PHE A 38 10.85 -2.27 33.72
CA PHE A 38 9.76 -1.99 32.79
C PHE A 38 8.51 -1.62 33.60
N LEU A 39 7.93 -0.46 33.32
CA LEU A 39 6.60 -0.08 33.78
C LEU A 39 5.61 -0.26 32.62
N SER A 40 4.78 -1.28 32.67
CA SER A 40 3.76 -1.57 31.66
C SER A 40 2.39 -1.09 32.12
N ASN A 41 1.66 -0.34 31.29
CA ASN A 41 0.26 0.02 31.48
C ASN A 41 -0.58 -0.71 30.42
N VAL A 42 -1.43 -1.64 30.85
CA VAL A 42 -2.29 -2.44 29.96
C VAL A 42 -3.69 -1.85 29.78
N ASN A 43 -3.98 -0.69 30.39
CA ASN A 43 -5.25 0.00 30.17
C ASN A 43 -5.25 0.63 28.76
N GLU A 44 -6.26 0.30 27.95
CA GLU A 44 -6.38 0.79 26.56
C GLU A 44 -6.83 2.27 26.47
N THR A 45 -7.28 2.87 27.57
CA THR A 45 -7.95 4.18 27.56
C THR A 45 -7.28 5.24 28.43
N GLN A 46 -6.73 4.86 29.59
CA GLN A 46 -6.22 5.78 30.60
C GLN A 46 -4.71 5.64 30.84
N ASP A 47 -4.04 6.79 30.90
CA ASP A 47 -2.65 6.91 31.33
C ASP A 47 -2.54 6.61 32.83
N ALA A 48 -1.44 5.97 33.24
CA ALA A 48 -1.19 5.59 34.63
C ALA A 48 -0.16 6.51 35.28
N ASN A 49 -0.52 7.10 36.42
CA ASN A 49 0.38 7.89 37.26
C ASN A 49 0.99 7.00 38.35
N ILE A 50 2.29 6.72 38.25
CA ILE A 50 3.01 5.78 39.12
C ILE A 50 4.04 6.53 39.96
N ASP A 51 3.99 6.31 41.28
CA ASP A 51 4.94 6.86 42.25
C ASP A 51 5.80 5.72 42.80
N LEU A 52 7.05 5.63 42.33
CA LEU A 52 8.05 4.68 42.82
C LEU A 52 8.88 5.25 43.99
N GLN A 53 8.33 6.25 44.70
CA GLN A 53 8.94 6.88 45.87
C GLN A 53 10.33 7.45 45.52
N GLN A 54 11.39 6.91 46.10
CA GLN A 54 12.79 7.27 45.84
C GLN A 54 13.24 7.07 44.39
N ASP A 55 12.59 6.16 43.64
CA ASP A 55 12.89 5.88 42.24
C ASP A 55 12.12 6.80 41.26
N GLY A 56 11.33 7.75 41.78
CA GLY A 56 10.70 8.83 41.02
C GLY A 56 9.23 8.60 40.65
N LYS A 57 8.64 9.59 39.98
CA LYS A 57 7.23 9.57 39.53
C LYS A 57 7.16 9.54 38.00
N TYR A 58 6.25 8.71 37.47
CA TYR A 58 6.14 8.42 36.04
C TYR A 58 4.70 8.52 35.57
N ILE A 59 4.52 9.12 34.39
CA ILE A 59 3.27 9.01 33.62
C ILE A 59 3.52 7.99 32.53
N VAL A 60 2.80 6.86 32.58
CA VAL A 60 2.90 5.75 31.63
C VAL A 60 1.63 5.75 30.77
N PRO A 61 1.71 6.18 29.49
CA PRO A 61 0.55 6.25 28.62
C PRO A 61 -0.25 4.96 28.54
N ALA A 62 -1.55 5.07 28.26
CA ALA A 62 -2.42 3.93 27.96
C ALA A 62 -1.77 2.99 26.92
N TRP A 63 -1.88 1.68 27.14
CA TRP A 63 -1.34 0.63 26.25
C TRP A 63 0.15 0.82 25.90
N SER A 64 0.98 1.12 26.90
CA SER A 64 2.41 1.40 26.68
C SER A 64 3.32 0.79 27.74
N VAL A 65 4.61 0.70 27.39
CA VAL A 65 5.66 0.28 28.32
C VAL A 65 6.75 1.34 28.39
N SER A 66 6.98 1.88 29.58
CA SER A 66 8.14 2.71 29.90
C SER A 66 9.32 1.84 30.33
N VAL A 67 10.47 2.09 29.73
CA VAL A 67 11.75 1.40 30.01
C VAL A 67 12.59 2.32 30.89
N LEU A 68 12.96 1.85 32.08
CA LEU A 68 13.68 2.62 33.09
C LEU A 68 15.11 2.11 33.27
N GLY A 69 16.09 2.89 32.81
CA GLY A 69 17.49 2.68 33.16
C GLY A 69 17.71 2.94 34.64
N GLY A 70 18.43 2.05 35.35
CA GLY A 70 18.63 2.15 36.80
C GLY A 70 17.37 1.98 37.67
N CYS A 71 16.22 1.70 37.03
CA CYS A 71 14.87 1.83 37.59
C CYS A 71 14.45 3.25 38.02
N ASN A 72 15.26 4.29 37.73
CA ASN A 72 15.03 5.66 38.18
C ASN A 72 15.11 6.72 37.07
N LYS A 73 15.25 6.32 35.80
CA LYS A 73 15.25 7.21 34.63
C LYS A 73 14.53 6.56 33.46
N GLU A 74 13.42 7.14 33.00
CA GLU A 74 12.79 6.74 31.74
C GLU A 74 13.73 7.05 30.58
N ILE A 75 14.15 6.01 29.86
CA ILE A 75 15.02 6.12 28.67
C ILE A 75 14.25 5.92 27.36
N TYR A 76 13.08 5.29 27.43
CA TYR A 76 12.19 5.05 26.30
C TYR A 76 10.78 4.75 26.80
N ASN A 77 9.76 5.07 26.00
CA ASN A 77 8.40 4.54 26.18
C ASN A 77 7.80 4.26 24.80
N THR A 78 7.08 3.15 24.66
CA THR A 78 6.55 2.67 23.36
C THR A 78 5.53 3.60 22.70
N ALA A 79 4.86 4.46 23.47
CA ALA A 79 3.86 5.42 22.99
C ALA A 79 4.38 6.86 22.90
N LYS A 80 5.48 7.21 23.59
CA LYS A 80 6.13 8.54 23.51
C LYS A 80 7.03 8.64 22.27
N VAL A 81 6.42 8.51 21.09
CA VAL A 81 7.10 8.62 19.80
C VAL A 81 7.57 10.07 19.58
N ARG A 82 8.89 10.26 19.51
CA ARG A 82 9.56 11.56 19.30
C ARG A 82 10.06 11.76 17.86
N THR A 83 10.04 10.71 17.04
CA THR A 83 10.49 10.74 15.65
C THR A 83 9.43 11.35 14.75
N GLN A 84 9.86 12.15 13.78
CA GLN A 84 9.02 12.64 12.69
C GLN A 84 8.37 11.49 11.91
N THR A 85 7.08 11.65 11.60
CA THR A 85 6.35 10.92 10.56
C THR A 85 6.58 11.63 9.22
N THR A 86 7.00 10.88 8.21
CA THR A 86 7.23 11.37 6.84
C THR A 86 6.11 10.84 5.93
N ILE A 87 5.43 11.74 5.21
CA ILE A 87 4.33 11.43 4.30
C ILE A 87 4.84 11.53 2.86
N MET A 88 4.97 10.37 2.20
CA MET A 88 5.46 10.27 0.83
C MET A 88 4.31 10.40 -0.18
N VAL A 89 4.42 11.37 -1.08
CA VAL A 89 3.49 11.65 -2.17
C VAL A 89 4.07 11.17 -3.50
N LYS A 90 3.20 11.06 -4.52
CA LYS A 90 3.61 10.71 -5.89
C LYS A 90 3.45 11.95 -6.74
N LYS A 91 4.52 12.41 -7.37
CA LYS A 91 4.54 13.63 -8.19
C LYS A 91 4.98 13.30 -9.60
N GLN A 92 4.31 13.89 -10.59
CA GLN A 92 4.84 13.94 -11.95
C GLN A 92 5.81 15.11 -12.05
N ILE A 93 6.88 14.89 -12.81
CA ILE A 93 7.96 15.85 -13.02
C ILE A 93 8.24 15.85 -14.52
N ASP A 94 8.43 17.02 -15.11
CA ASP A 94 8.86 17.15 -16.50
C ASP A 94 10.36 16.87 -16.70
N ASP A 95 10.84 17.04 -17.94
CA ASP A 95 12.26 16.82 -18.29
C ASP A 95 13.20 17.84 -17.63
N ASP A 96 12.70 19.02 -17.24
CA ASP A 96 13.48 20.10 -16.61
C ASP A 96 13.52 19.99 -15.06
N GLY A 97 12.70 19.10 -14.47
CA GLY A 97 12.64 18.87 -13.04
C GLY A 97 11.52 19.63 -12.31
N ASP A 98 10.67 20.36 -13.03
CA ASP A 98 9.53 21.09 -12.46
C ASP A 98 8.30 20.15 -12.31
N GLU A 99 7.49 20.39 -11.28
CA GLU A 99 6.28 19.61 -10.98
C GLU A 99 5.12 19.98 -11.92
N ILE A 100 4.43 18.97 -12.44
CA ILE A 100 3.34 19.14 -13.42
C ILE A 100 2.02 18.55 -12.92
N GLU A 101 0.93 19.32 -13.04
CA GLU A 101 -0.42 18.91 -12.64
C GLU A 101 -1.07 17.91 -13.62
N ASN A 102 -0.75 18.03 -14.92
CA ASN A 102 -1.33 17.22 -15.98
C ASN A 102 -0.37 16.09 -16.41
N PRO A 103 -0.85 14.86 -16.62
CA PRO A 103 0.00 13.74 -17.02
C PRO A 103 0.76 13.95 -18.34
N ILE A 104 2.04 13.56 -18.38
CA ILE A 104 2.77 13.47 -19.65
C ILE A 104 2.12 12.38 -20.50
N GLN A 105 1.51 12.78 -21.62
CA GLN A 105 0.80 11.84 -22.48
C GLN A 105 1.79 10.92 -23.22
N LEU A 106 1.73 9.63 -22.90
CA LEU A 106 2.57 8.60 -23.51
C LEU A 106 2.07 8.23 -24.93
N SER A 107 3.01 7.95 -25.84
CA SER A 107 2.70 7.48 -27.19
C SER A 107 2.63 5.96 -27.22
N TRP A 108 1.46 5.41 -27.53
CA TRP A 108 1.20 3.97 -27.45
C TRP A 108 1.22 3.27 -28.81
N MET A 109 1.88 2.12 -28.85
CA MET A 109 1.74 1.11 -29.87
C MET A 109 1.08 -0.13 -29.25
N TRP A 110 0.27 -0.85 -30.02
CA TRP A 110 -0.42 -2.04 -29.53
C TRP A 110 -0.38 -3.16 -30.59
N THR A 111 -0.50 -4.41 -30.14
CA THR A 111 -0.61 -5.58 -31.03
C THR A 111 -1.45 -6.66 -30.36
N PHE A 112 -2.16 -7.45 -31.17
CA PHE A 112 -2.78 -8.66 -30.68
C PHE A 112 -1.72 -9.74 -30.39
N GLU A 113 -2.01 -10.63 -29.45
CA GLU A 113 -1.23 -11.85 -29.25
C GLU A 113 -1.51 -12.86 -30.38
N ALA A 114 -0.47 -13.58 -30.83
CA ALA A 114 -0.54 -14.38 -32.06
C ALA A 114 -1.19 -15.77 -31.84
N MET A 115 -2.50 -15.81 -31.58
CA MET A 115 -3.21 -17.01 -31.11
C MET A 115 -3.85 -17.88 -32.21
N LYS A 116 -3.57 -17.62 -33.50
CA LYS A 116 -4.32 -18.20 -34.64
C LYS A 116 -4.30 -19.74 -34.70
N ASP A 117 -3.17 -20.38 -34.39
CA ASP A 117 -3.07 -21.83 -34.36
C ASP A 117 -3.65 -22.42 -33.06
N THR A 118 -3.49 -21.73 -31.93
CA THR A 118 -4.05 -22.11 -30.62
C THR A 118 -5.57 -22.20 -30.65
N LEU A 119 -6.26 -21.19 -31.22
CA LEU A 119 -7.72 -21.18 -31.41
C LEU A 119 -8.21 -22.21 -32.46
N GLN A 120 -7.28 -22.83 -33.21
CA GLN A 120 -7.55 -23.98 -34.08
C GLN A 120 -7.30 -25.34 -33.38
N GLY A 121 -7.00 -25.34 -32.08
CA GLY A 121 -6.68 -26.52 -31.30
C GLY A 121 -5.28 -27.09 -31.52
N LYS A 122 -4.32 -26.27 -31.99
CA LYS A 122 -2.93 -26.69 -32.25
C LYS A 122 -2.01 -26.21 -31.11
N GLY A 123 -1.85 -27.05 -30.09
CA GLY A 123 -0.90 -26.83 -28.98
C GLY A 123 0.51 -27.39 -29.24
N LYS A 124 1.48 -26.99 -28.40
CA LYS A 124 2.87 -27.49 -28.42
C LYS A 124 3.00 -28.99 -28.08
N PHE A 125 2.05 -29.54 -27.34
CA PHE A 125 1.97 -30.96 -26.98
C PHE A 125 0.50 -31.40 -26.86
N LYS A 126 0.26 -32.70 -26.69
CA LYS A 126 -1.08 -33.29 -26.49
C LYS A 126 -1.05 -34.31 -25.35
N ALA A 127 -2.15 -34.43 -24.62
CA ALA A 127 -2.36 -35.44 -23.58
C ALA A 127 -3.77 -36.00 -23.69
N GLY A 128 -3.97 -37.28 -23.30
CA GLY A 128 -5.29 -37.93 -23.27
C GLY A 128 -6.14 -37.60 -22.05
N GLN A 129 -5.74 -36.61 -21.26
CA GLN A 129 -6.37 -36.17 -20.01
C GLN A 129 -6.04 -34.71 -19.74
N LEU A 130 -6.81 -34.04 -18.88
CA LEU A 130 -6.42 -32.75 -18.31
C LEU A 130 -5.18 -32.92 -17.44
N LEU A 131 -4.24 -31.98 -17.56
CA LEU A 131 -3.08 -31.90 -16.67
C LEU A 131 -3.27 -30.72 -15.72
N GLU A 132 -2.98 -30.92 -14.44
CA GLU A 132 -2.90 -29.85 -13.44
C GLU A 132 -1.83 -28.82 -13.85
N GLN A 133 -2.07 -27.54 -13.54
CA GLN A 133 -1.32 -26.44 -14.14
C GLN A 133 0.14 -26.43 -13.74
N LYS A 134 0.48 -26.59 -12.44
CA LYS A 134 1.88 -26.60 -11.97
C LYS A 134 2.66 -27.73 -12.64
N ARG A 135 2.06 -28.90 -12.83
CA ARG A 135 2.68 -30.04 -13.53
C ARG A 135 2.90 -29.78 -15.02
N ALA A 136 2.06 -28.97 -15.66
CA ALA A 136 2.15 -28.69 -17.10
C ALA A 136 3.01 -27.47 -17.44
N THR A 137 3.05 -26.44 -16.58
CA THR A 137 3.89 -25.24 -16.77
C THR A 137 5.23 -25.31 -16.04
N PHE A 138 5.37 -26.16 -15.01
CA PHE A 138 6.47 -26.11 -14.03
C PHE A 138 6.68 -24.70 -13.47
N ASP A 139 5.60 -23.93 -13.31
CA ASP A 139 5.60 -22.51 -12.88
C ASP A 139 6.46 -21.56 -13.75
N HIS A 140 6.80 -21.97 -14.98
CA HIS A 140 7.55 -21.11 -15.93
C HIS A 140 6.67 -20.01 -16.56
N SER A 141 5.35 -20.08 -16.36
CA SER A 141 4.34 -19.19 -16.93
C SER A 141 3.10 -19.26 -16.07
N ASP A 142 2.55 -18.10 -15.72
CA ASP A 142 1.23 -17.98 -15.07
C ASP A 142 0.10 -18.50 -15.97
N TYR A 143 0.35 -18.60 -17.27
CA TYR A 143 -0.64 -18.87 -18.31
C TYR A 143 -0.48 -20.29 -18.87
N LEU A 144 -1.56 -21.08 -18.83
CA LEU A 144 -1.65 -22.39 -19.47
C LEU A 144 -2.88 -22.54 -20.38
N TRP A 145 -2.62 -22.81 -21.66
CA TRP A 145 -3.64 -23.04 -22.68
C TRP A 145 -4.09 -24.52 -22.73
N TYR A 146 -5.37 -24.76 -22.46
CA TYR A 146 -6.05 -26.05 -22.58
C TYR A 146 -6.92 -26.03 -23.86
N MET A 147 -6.80 -27.01 -24.76
CA MET A 147 -7.50 -27.00 -26.06
C MET A 147 -8.20 -28.32 -26.32
N THR A 148 -9.42 -28.28 -26.84
CA THR A 148 -10.17 -29.45 -27.32
C THR A 148 -11.15 -29.07 -28.44
N SER A 149 -11.76 -30.06 -29.08
CA SER A 149 -12.74 -29.84 -30.16
C SER A 149 -13.70 -31.02 -30.29
N PHE A 150 -14.92 -30.74 -30.74
CA PHE A 150 -15.95 -31.75 -30.99
C PHE A 150 -16.67 -31.46 -32.31
N ASP A 151 -17.20 -32.49 -32.96
CA ASP A 151 -17.93 -32.35 -34.23
C ASP A 151 -19.46 -32.35 -33.99
N ASN A 152 -20.16 -31.37 -34.57
CA ASN A 152 -21.62 -31.31 -34.57
C ASN A 152 -22.17 -31.72 -35.95
N ASN A 153 -22.72 -32.93 -36.03
CA ASN A 153 -23.30 -33.49 -37.25
C ASN A 153 -24.75 -33.00 -37.51
N GLY A 154 -25.15 -31.86 -36.95
CA GLY A 154 -26.50 -31.28 -37.07
C GLY A 154 -27.51 -31.79 -36.03
N SER A 155 -27.06 -32.60 -35.06
CA SER A 155 -27.92 -33.18 -34.01
C SER A 155 -28.02 -32.31 -32.75
N ILE A 156 -27.18 -31.27 -32.62
CA ILE A 156 -27.12 -30.39 -31.45
C ILE A 156 -27.64 -29.00 -31.83
N SER A 157 -28.78 -28.60 -31.25
CA SER A 157 -29.32 -27.24 -31.37
C SER A 157 -28.54 -26.26 -30.46
N SER A 158 -28.37 -25.03 -30.92
CA SER A 158 -27.74 -23.96 -30.11
C SER A 158 -28.67 -23.36 -29.05
N GLU A 159 -29.96 -23.69 -29.03
CA GLU A 159 -30.95 -22.98 -28.21
C GLU A 159 -30.85 -23.25 -26.69
N ASN A 160 -30.14 -24.30 -26.24
CA ASN A 160 -30.04 -24.65 -24.81
C ASN A 160 -28.64 -25.12 -24.35
N LEU A 161 -27.60 -25.06 -25.19
CA LEU A 161 -26.29 -25.63 -24.85
C LEU A 161 -25.51 -24.71 -23.90
N THR A 162 -25.43 -25.08 -22.62
CA THR A 162 -24.68 -24.34 -21.60
C THR A 162 -23.35 -25.02 -21.32
N LEU A 163 -22.30 -24.22 -21.25
CA LEU A 163 -20.91 -24.60 -21.07
C LEU A 163 -20.46 -24.31 -19.62
N HIS A 164 -19.70 -25.22 -18.98
CA HIS A 164 -19.31 -25.12 -17.58
C HIS A 164 -17.85 -25.58 -17.33
N VAL A 165 -17.13 -25.13 -16.29
CA VAL A 165 -15.89 -25.78 -15.77
C VAL A 165 -15.84 -25.77 -14.28
N SER A 166 -15.34 -26.83 -13.66
CA SER A 166 -14.75 -26.77 -12.33
C SER A 166 -13.24 -26.53 -12.42
N THR A 167 -12.78 -25.41 -11.85
CA THR A 167 -11.37 -25.02 -11.75
C THR A 167 -10.98 -24.85 -10.29
N SER A 168 -9.74 -25.20 -9.97
CA SER A 168 -9.10 -25.02 -8.68
C SER A 168 -7.99 -24.02 -8.92
N GLY A 169 -8.32 -22.73 -8.89
CA GLY A 169 -7.40 -21.66 -9.26
C GLY A 169 -7.91 -20.77 -10.39
N GLN A 170 -7.13 -19.72 -10.66
CA GLN A 170 -7.50 -18.45 -10.05
C GLN A 170 -8.24 -17.48 -10.99
N VAL A 171 -7.96 -17.50 -12.30
CA VAL A 171 -8.70 -16.76 -13.34
C VAL A 171 -8.82 -17.57 -14.64
N LEU A 172 -9.90 -17.32 -15.41
CA LEU A 172 -10.30 -18.05 -16.61
C LEU A 172 -11.18 -17.11 -17.54
N HIS A 173 -10.94 -16.91 -18.87
CA HIS A 173 -11.70 -15.95 -19.79
C HIS A 173 -12.05 -16.37 -21.29
N ALA A 174 -13.26 -16.84 -21.67
CA ALA A 174 -13.65 -17.90 -22.65
C ALA A 174 -13.85 -17.89 -24.19
N TYR A 175 -13.28 -18.86 -24.97
CA TYR A 175 -13.52 -19.05 -26.44
C TYR A 175 -14.24 -20.31 -26.93
N VAL A 176 -15.40 -20.12 -27.59
CA VAL A 176 -15.90 -21.08 -28.62
C VAL A 176 -15.48 -20.57 -29.99
N ASN A 177 -14.97 -21.44 -30.85
CA ASN A 177 -14.73 -21.14 -32.28
C ASN A 177 -13.92 -19.83 -32.52
N GLY A 178 -13.05 -19.47 -31.58
CA GLY A 178 -12.23 -18.26 -31.61
C GLY A 178 -12.89 -16.97 -31.07
N LYS A 179 -14.09 -17.02 -30.48
CA LYS A 179 -14.80 -15.85 -29.93
C LYS A 179 -14.94 -15.89 -28.40
N LEU A 180 -14.55 -14.81 -27.71
CA LEU A 180 -14.75 -14.61 -26.27
C LEU A 180 -16.26 -14.62 -25.88
N ILE A 181 -16.62 -15.30 -24.77
CA ILE A 181 -17.99 -15.41 -24.24
C ILE A 181 -18.13 -15.07 -22.73
N GLY A 182 -17.05 -14.73 -22.01
CA GLY A 182 -17.10 -14.26 -20.61
C GLY A 182 -15.88 -14.71 -19.79
N TYR A 183 -15.77 -14.31 -18.52
CA TYR A 183 -14.67 -14.71 -17.64
C TYR A 183 -15.11 -14.88 -16.19
N GLN A 184 -14.27 -15.51 -15.36
CA GLN A 184 -14.49 -15.62 -13.92
C GLN A 184 -13.17 -15.82 -13.15
N GLN A 185 -13.20 -15.44 -11.87
CA GLN A 185 -12.08 -15.55 -10.93
C GLN A 185 -12.52 -16.15 -9.59
N GLY A 186 -11.59 -16.74 -8.85
CA GLY A 186 -11.81 -17.31 -7.52
C GLY A 186 -10.88 -18.48 -7.18
N TYR A 187 -10.84 -18.90 -5.92
CA TYR A 187 -9.95 -19.98 -5.47
C TYR A 187 -10.40 -21.38 -5.93
N VAL A 188 -11.70 -21.66 -5.86
CA VAL A 188 -12.33 -22.86 -6.45
C VAL A 188 -13.68 -22.42 -6.97
N PHE A 189 -13.96 -22.60 -8.26
CA PHE A 189 -15.23 -22.13 -8.84
C PHE A 189 -15.73 -23.00 -9.99
N GLU A 190 -17.05 -22.88 -10.24
CA GLU A 190 -17.68 -23.39 -11.44
C GLU A 190 -18.04 -22.22 -12.38
N TYR A 191 -17.38 -22.07 -13.53
CA TYR A 191 -17.83 -21.13 -14.59
C TYR A 191 -19.04 -21.71 -15.32
N LYS A 192 -19.97 -20.87 -15.79
CA LYS A 192 -21.14 -21.26 -16.60
C LYS A 192 -21.51 -20.19 -17.65
N SER A 193 -21.71 -20.56 -18.91
CA SER A 193 -22.14 -19.63 -19.97
C SER A 193 -22.82 -20.33 -21.16
N PRO A 194 -23.87 -19.78 -21.78
CA PRO A 194 -24.51 -20.37 -22.97
C PRO A 194 -23.64 -20.23 -24.23
N ILE A 195 -23.69 -21.22 -25.13
CA ILE A 195 -22.86 -21.24 -26.35
C ILE A 195 -23.63 -21.49 -27.66
N SER A 196 -23.09 -20.93 -28.75
CA SER A 196 -23.55 -21.20 -30.12
C SER A 196 -22.57 -22.12 -30.84
N VAL A 197 -23.10 -23.12 -31.54
CA VAL A 197 -22.32 -24.12 -32.29
C VAL A 197 -22.62 -24.07 -33.78
N VAL A 198 -21.62 -24.36 -34.61
CA VAL A 198 -21.77 -24.46 -36.07
C VAL A 198 -21.81 -25.93 -36.51
N PRO A 199 -22.40 -26.26 -37.68
CA PRO A 199 -22.25 -27.59 -38.27
C PRO A 199 -20.77 -27.92 -38.54
N GLY A 200 -20.38 -29.17 -38.27
CA GLY A 200 -18.99 -29.62 -38.35
C GLY A 200 -18.20 -29.32 -37.08
N ARG A 201 -16.89 -29.05 -37.23
CA ARG A 201 -15.94 -28.98 -36.11
C ARG A 201 -16.11 -27.69 -35.30
N ASN A 202 -16.32 -27.85 -34.00
CA ASN A 202 -16.33 -26.77 -33.02
C ASN A 202 -15.10 -26.87 -32.11
N ASN A 203 -14.41 -25.74 -31.90
CA ASN A 203 -13.21 -25.66 -31.08
C ASN A 203 -13.50 -24.96 -29.75
N ILE A 204 -12.80 -25.43 -28.73
CA ILE A 204 -12.89 -25.01 -27.34
C ILE A 204 -11.46 -24.78 -26.83
N THR A 205 -11.21 -23.66 -26.15
CA THR A 205 -9.85 -23.27 -25.76
C THR A 205 -9.86 -22.44 -24.48
N LEU A 206 -9.26 -22.94 -23.37
CA LEU A 206 -9.17 -22.36 -22.00
C LEU A 206 -7.75 -21.84 -21.67
N LEU A 207 -7.61 -20.82 -20.81
CA LEU A 207 -6.36 -20.23 -20.28
C LEU A 207 -6.55 -20.15 -18.78
N SER A 208 -5.93 -21.08 -18.10
CA SER A 208 -5.84 -20.99 -16.67
C SER A 208 -4.73 -20.02 -16.29
N VAL A 209 -5.05 -19.07 -15.42
CA VAL A 209 -4.11 -18.06 -14.91
C VAL A 209 -3.90 -18.24 -13.41
N THR A 210 -2.65 -18.41 -12.99
CA THR A 210 -2.24 -18.38 -11.58
C THR A 210 -1.80 -16.97 -11.18
N VAL A 211 -2.27 -16.46 -10.05
CA VAL A 211 -1.88 -15.16 -9.47
C VAL A 211 -0.93 -15.39 -8.28
N GLY A 212 0.03 -16.28 -8.47
CA GLY A 212 0.89 -16.82 -7.41
C GLY A 212 0.29 -18.09 -6.78
N LEU A 213 1.17 -18.91 -6.19
CA LEU A 213 0.79 -20.19 -5.59
C LEU A 213 0.59 -20.03 -4.08
N GLN A 214 -0.31 -20.82 -3.49
CA GLN A 214 -0.52 -20.85 -2.04
C GLN A 214 0.80 -21.12 -1.31
N ASN A 215 1.10 -20.32 -0.29
CA ASN A 215 2.38 -20.31 0.43
C ASN A 215 2.25 -20.55 1.96
N TYR A 216 1.04 -20.83 2.46
CA TYR A 216 0.77 -21.09 3.88
C TYR A 216 -0.44 -22.03 4.06
N GLY A 217 -0.42 -22.83 5.12
CA GLY A 217 -1.43 -23.85 5.44
C GLY A 217 -0.84 -25.26 5.59
N ALA A 218 -1.64 -26.23 6.03
CA ALA A 218 -1.20 -27.62 6.04
C ALA A 218 -1.30 -28.21 4.62
N PHE A 219 -0.22 -28.80 4.12
CA PHE A 219 -0.14 -29.46 2.82
C PHE A 219 -0.47 -28.57 1.60
N TYR A 220 -0.19 -27.25 1.66
CA TYR A 220 -0.49 -26.33 0.56
C TYR A 220 0.22 -26.72 -0.76
N GLU A 221 1.37 -27.42 -0.67
CA GLU A 221 2.09 -27.93 -1.82
C GLU A 221 1.28 -28.95 -2.64
N LYS A 222 0.34 -29.66 -1.98
CA LYS A 222 -0.57 -30.65 -2.59
C LYS A 222 -1.83 -30.03 -3.17
N GLY A 223 -2.13 -28.77 -2.87
CA GLY A 223 -3.23 -28.04 -3.51
C GLY A 223 -3.04 -28.03 -5.03
N SER A 224 -4.08 -28.33 -5.78
CA SER A 224 -4.03 -28.33 -7.25
C SER A 224 -4.31 -26.93 -7.81
N GLU A 225 -3.60 -26.52 -8.86
CA GLU A 225 -3.86 -25.24 -9.53
C GLU A 225 -4.36 -25.42 -10.97
N GLY A 226 -5.18 -24.48 -11.39
CA GLY A 226 -5.85 -24.40 -12.67
C GLY A 226 -6.98 -25.39 -12.92
N VAL A 227 -7.16 -25.77 -14.18
CA VAL A 227 -8.33 -26.55 -14.63
C VAL A 227 -8.18 -28.03 -14.25
N THR A 228 -8.55 -28.33 -13.01
CA THR A 228 -8.61 -29.68 -12.43
C THR A 228 -9.79 -30.50 -12.94
N GLY A 229 -10.81 -29.82 -13.47
CA GLY A 229 -12.04 -30.43 -13.95
C GLY A 229 -13.02 -30.81 -12.83
N PRO A 230 -14.22 -31.31 -13.21
CA PRO A 230 -14.62 -31.61 -14.58
C PRO A 230 -14.94 -30.36 -15.42
N VAL A 231 -14.54 -30.40 -16.69
CA VAL A 231 -14.82 -29.39 -17.72
C VAL A 231 -16.15 -29.86 -18.39
N LYS A 232 -17.29 -29.10 -18.36
CA LYS A 232 -18.67 -29.56 -17.94
C LYS A 232 -20.01 -29.19 -18.75
N LEU A 233 -20.06 -28.59 -19.98
CA LEU A 233 -21.15 -28.54 -21.08
C LEU A 233 -22.53 -29.26 -20.90
N THR A 234 -23.37 -28.90 -19.95
CA THR A 234 -24.64 -29.64 -19.76
C THR A 234 -25.78 -29.28 -20.74
N ASP A 235 -26.38 -30.33 -21.32
CA ASP A 235 -27.79 -30.41 -21.74
C ASP A 235 -28.41 -31.55 -20.93
N ASN A 236 -29.31 -31.25 -19.99
CA ASN A 236 -30.05 -32.22 -19.16
C ASN A 236 -29.23 -33.49 -18.78
N ASP A 237 -28.11 -33.25 -18.07
CA ASP A 237 -27.12 -34.22 -17.59
C ASP A 237 -26.26 -34.99 -18.64
N LYS A 238 -26.26 -34.62 -19.93
CA LYS A 238 -25.64 -35.48 -20.99
C LYS A 238 -24.21 -35.21 -21.46
N ILE A 239 -23.69 -33.98 -21.50
CA ILE A 239 -22.34 -33.66 -22.03
C ILE A 239 -21.57 -32.73 -21.08
N ASN A 240 -20.23 -32.61 -21.26
CA ASN A 240 -19.28 -31.91 -20.39
C ASN A 240 -18.02 -31.24 -21.07
N ILE A 241 -17.95 -29.88 -21.32
CA ILE A 241 -16.74 -28.97 -21.54
C ILE A 241 -16.89 -27.44 -21.06
N ASP A 242 -15.81 -26.63 -20.83
CA ASP A 242 -15.67 -25.11 -20.63
C ASP A 242 -14.78 -24.46 -21.70
N LEU A 243 -14.43 -23.16 -21.59
CA LEU A 243 -13.66 -22.38 -22.53
C LEU A 243 -12.62 -21.40 -21.97
N SER A 244 -12.39 -21.18 -20.68
CA SER A 244 -12.01 -19.79 -20.29
C SER A 244 -10.56 -19.27 -20.59
N SER A 245 -10.20 -18.58 -21.73
CA SER A 245 -8.81 -18.26 -22.24
C SER A 245 -8.08 -16.87 -22.63
N ASN A 246 -8.51 -15.63 -22.33
CA ASN A 246 -8.05 -14.34 -22.96
C ASN A 246 -6.58 -13.84 -22.78
N ILE A 247 -5.93 -13.23 -23.81
CA ILE A 247 -4.64 -12.45 -23.73
C ILE A 247 -4.50 -11.29 -24.76
N TRP A 248 -3.97 -10.11 -24.34
CA TRP A 248 -3.66 -8.92 -25.17
C TRP A 248 -2.29 -8.26 -24.81
N ASN A 249 -1.69 -7.45 -25.71
CA ASN A 249 -0.35 -6.85 -25.50
C ASN A 249 -0.19 -5.37 -25.99
N TYR A 250 0.47 -4.55 -25.17
CA TYR A 250 0.68 -3.10 -25.37
C TYR A 250 2.15 -2.69 -25.13
N LYS A 251 2.63 -1.67 -25.87
CA LYS A 251 4.02 -1.20 -25.81
C LYS A 251 4.12 0.32 -25.94
N THR A 252 4.95 0.96 -25.13
CA THR A 252 5.28 2.39 -25.23
C THR A 252 6.76 2.64 -24.91
N THR A 253 7.18 3.90 -25.08
CA THR A 253 8.51 4.40 -24.72
C THR A 253 8.40 5.65 -23.85
N PHE A 254 9.32 5.82 -22.92
CA PHE A 254 9.33 6.94 -21.98
C PHE A 254 10.76 7.40 -21.62
N ARG A 255 10.88 8.65 -21.18
CA ARG A 255 12.11 9.18 -20.56
C ARG A 255 12.10 8.87 -19.07
N ALA A 256 13.27 8.60 -18.48
CA ALA A 256 13.33 8.42 -17.04
C ALA A 256 13.08 9.78 -16.36
N PRO A 257 12.17 9.88 -15.38
CA PRO A 257 12.03 11.12 -14.61
C PRO A 257 13.40 11.53 -14.04
N PRO A 258 13.75 12.83 -13.95
CA PRO A 258 15.04 13.24 -13.41
C PRO A 258 15.24 12.87 -11.94
N GLY A 259 16.45 13.11 -11.42
CA GLY A 259 16.80 12.95 -10.01
C GLY A 259 16.97 11.51 -9.51
N THR A 260 17.02 11.37 -8.18
CA THR A 260 17.33 10.10 -7.48
C THR A 260 16.10 9.41 -6.87
N GLU A 261 14.98 10.12 -6.74
CA GLU A 261 13.77 9.63 -6.04
C GLU A 261 13.23 8.33 -6.65
N PRO A 262 12.66 7.39 -5.87
CA PRO A 262 12.09 6.15 -6.41
C PRO A 262 11.04 6.42 -7.49
N VAL A 263 11.03 5.62 -8.56
CA VAL A 263 10.06 5.76 -9.67
C VAL A 263 8.95 4.74 -9.52
N VAL A 264 7.73 5.16 -9.81
CA VAL A 264 6.57 4.28 -9.99
C VAL A 264 5.93 4.56 -11.34
N VAL A 265 5.33 3.52 -11.93
CA VAL A 265 4.28 3.71 -12.94
C VAL A 265 2.93 3.64 -12.23
N ASP A 266 2.11 4.66 -12.45
CA ASP A 266 0.69 4.67 -12.12
C ASP A 266 -0.05 3.98 -13.25
N LEU A 267 -0.65 2.83 -12.96
CA LEU A 267 -1.40 2.03 -13.94
C LEU A 267 -2.92 2.22 -13.81
N LEU A 268 -3.38 3.34 -13.24
CA LEU A 268 -4.79 3.72 -13.32
C LEU A 268 -5.27 3.70 -14.79
N GLY A 269 -6.49 3.20 -15.01
CA GLY A 269 -7.05 2.97 -16.34
C GLY A 269 -6.79 1.57 -16.89
N MET A 270 -5.75 0.86 -16.40
CA MET A 270 -5.48 -0.53 -16.78
C MET A 270 -6.36 -1.52 -16.01
N GLY A 271 -6.43 -2.76 -16.50
CA GLY A 271 -7.21 -3.86 -15.93
C GLY A 271 -6.37 -4.77 -15.03
N LYS A 272 -5.78 -5.79 -15.64
CA LYS A 272 -4.92 -6.81 -15.01
C LYS A 272 -3.85 -7.25 -15.99
N GLY A 273 -2.67 -7.63 -15.52
CA GLY A 273 -1.68 -8.27 -16.38
C GLY A 273 -0.28 -8.21 -15.81
N HIS A 274 0.71 -7.95 -16.66
CA HIS A 274 2.12 -7.97 -16.29
C HIS A 274 2.90 -6.88 -17.00
N ALA A 275 3.86 -6.25 -16.31
CA ALA A 275 4.61 -5.12 -16.82
C ALA A 275 6.13 -5.38 -16.86
N TRP A 276 6.79 -4.83 -17.88
CA TRP A 276 8.25 -4.84 -18.03
C TRP A 276 8.79 -3.46 -18.39
N VAL A 277 9.91 -3.09 -17.78
CA VAL A 277 10.70 -1.90 -18.14
C VAL A 277 12.08 -2.36 -18.65
N ASN A 278 12.42 -1.99 -19.88
CA ASN A 278 13.69 -2.34 -20.52
C ASN A 278 14.02 -3.85 -20.45
N ARG A 279 13.01 -4.70 -20.71
CA ARG A 279 13.03 -6.18 -20.62
C ARG A 279 13.04 -6.75 -19.20
N ASN A 280 13.22 -5.94 -18.16
CA ASN A 280 13.11 -6.38 -16.78
C ASN A 280 11.64 -6.39 -16.34
N SER A 281 11.18 -7.51 -15.78
CA SER A 281 9.84 -7.61 -15.19
C SER A 281 9.75 -6.69 -13.97
N ILE A 282 8.74 -5.80 -13.94
CA ILE A 282 8.38 -5.04 -12.73
C ILE A 282 7.22 -5.68 -11.94
N GLY A 283 6.67 -6.79 -12.46
CA GLY A 283 5.69 -7.64 -11.78
C GLY A 283 4.31 -7.63 -12.43
N ARG A 284 3.39 -8.36 -11.77
CA ARG A 284 1.96 -8.36 -12.11
C ARG A 284 1.33 -7.03 -11.72
N PHE A 285 0.36 -6.57 -12.48
CA PHE A 285 -0.49 -5.43 -12.12
C PHE A 285 -1.96 -5.83 -12.09
N TRP A 286 -2.73 -5.20 -11.20
CA TRP A 286 -4.18 -5.40 -11.09
C TRP A 286 -4.92 -4.18 -10.48
N PRO A 287 -4.78 -2.97 -11.05
CA PRO A 287 -5.44 -1.79 -10.53
C PRO A 287 -6.98 -1.80 -10.68
N SER A 288 -7.57 -2.73 -11.45
CA SER A 288 -9.02 -2.92 -11.43
C SER A 288 -9.55 -3.64 -10.18
N GLU A 289 -8.70 -4.32 -9.40
CA GLU A 289 -9.11 -4.96 -8.15
C GLU A 289 -9.17 -3.92 -7.04
N ILE A 290 -10.39 -3.54 -6.66
CA ILE A 290 -10.66 -2.46 -5.71
C ILE A 290 -10.65 -3.01 -4.27
N ALA A 291 -9.88 -2.40 -3.39
CA ALA A 291 -9.86 -2.73 -1.97
C ALA A 291 -11.26 -2.55 -1.34
N ASP A 292 -11.57 -3.34 -0.31
CA ASP A 292 -12.84 -3.23 0.44
C ASP A 292 -13.10 -1.76 0.81
N LYS A 293 -14.35 -1.33 0.73
CA LYS A 293 -14.78 0.03 1.05
C LYS A 293 -14.87 0.26 2.55
N ASN A 294 -14.90 -0.80 3.35
CA ASN A 294 -15.10 -0.76 4.79
C ASN A 294 -13.78 -0.83 5.58
N GLY A 295 -13.80 -0.37 6.83
CA GLY A 295 -12.68 -0.50 7.77
C GLY A 295 -11.60 0.58 7.68
N CYS A 296 -11.64 1.49 6.71
CA CYS A 296 -10.79 2.69 6.73
C CYS A 296 -11.35 3.76 7.67
N ASP A 297 -11.47 3.44 8.95
CA ASP A 297 -11.87 4.39 9.98
C ASP A 297 -10.90 5.59 9.99
N VAL A 298 -11.45 6.79 10.19
CA VAL A 298 -10.69 8.04 10.14
C VAL A 298 -9.59 8.07 11.20
N GLU A 299 -9.92 7.63 12.42
CA GLU A 299 -9.00 7.51 13.54
C GLU A 299 -8.42 6.10 13.61
N CYS A 300 -7.09 6.00 13.55
CA CYS A 300 -6.33 4.79 13.85
C CYS A 300 -5.62 5.01 15.18
N ASP A 301 -5.95 4.20 16.19
CA ASP A 301 -5.35 4.26 17.52
C ASP A 301 -4.43 3.05 17.76
N TYR A 302 -3.24 3.30 18.31
CA TYR A 302 -2.31 2.24 18.68
C TYR A 302 -2.79 1.46 19.91
N ARG A 303 -3.67 2.05 20.73
CA ARG A 303 -4.08 1.52 22.02
C ARG A 303 -5.05 0.34 21.88
N GLY A 304 -4.84 -0.68 22.69
CA GLY A 304 -5.59 -1.92 22.68
C GLY A 304 -5.16 -2.91 21.61
N LEU A 305 -5.71 -4.12 21.68
CA LEU A 305 -5.24 -5.26 20.87
C LEU A 305 -5.22 -4.96 19.36
N TYR A 306 -4.21 -5.51 18.68
CA TYR A 306 -4.09 -5.53 17.22
C TYR A 306 -4.06 -6.99 16.76
N VAL A 307 -5.05 -7.38 15.96
CA VAL A 307 -5.22 -8.77 15.48
C VAL A 307 -5.03 -8.85 13.97
N GLN A 308 -4.80 -10.07 13.45
CA GLN A 308 -4.44 -10.28 12.04
C GLN A 308 -5.49 -9.73 11.06
N ASP A 309 -6.77 -9.97 11.34
CA ASP A 309 -7.90 -9.50 10.52
C ASP A 309 -8.50 -8.17 11.03
N SER A 310 -7.69 -7.33 11.70
CA SER A 310 -8.16 -6.09 12.30
C SER A 310 -8.39 -4.99 11.25
N THR A 311 -9.62 -4.46 11.20
CA THR A 311 -9.94 -3.27 10.39
C THR A 311 -9.34 -1.98 10.95
N LYS A 312 -8.93 -1.96 12.22
CA LYS A 312 -8.62 -0.79 13.07
C LYS A 312 -7.77 0.33 12.45
N CYS A 313 -6.91 0.00 11.48
CA CYS A 313 -5.98 0.95 10.85
C CYS A 313 -5.85 0.75 9.33
N LEU A 314 -6.85 0.17 8.66
CA LEU A 314 -6.82 0.01 7.20
C LEU A 314 -6.75 1.38 6.50
N THR A 315 -6.19 1.37 5.28
CA THR A 315 -6.05 2.55 4.40
C THR A 315 -6.40 2.15 2.97
N ASN A 316 -6.59 3.14 2.09
CA ASN A 316 -6.81 2.93 0.66
C ASN A 316 -8.12 2.19 0.29
N CYS A 317 -9.11 2.14 1.20
CA CYS A 317 -10.41 1.52 0.95
C CYS A 317 -11.12 2.15 -0.25
N GLY A 318 -11.83 1.32 -1.03
CA GLY A 318 -12.55 1.76 -2.23
C GLY A 318 -11.70 2.29 -3.38
N ASN A 319 -10.37 2.20 -3.26
CA ASN A 319 -9.40 2.53 -4.31
C ASN A 319 -8.76 1.22 -4.86
N PRO A 320 -8.05 1.26 -6.00
CA PRO A 320 -7.24 0.14 -6.46
C PRO A 320 -6.34 -0.42 -5.34
N SER A 321 -6.45 -1.72 -5.07
CA SER A 321 -5.67 -2.45 -4.06
C SER A 321 -4.16 -2.17 -4.20
N GLN A 322 -3.67 -2.13 -5.44
CA GLN A 322 -2.42 -1.50 -5.81
C GLN A 322 -2.58 -0.68 -7.11
N ARG A 323 -2.38 0.64 -7.01
CA ARG A 323 -2.38 1.57 -8.15
C ARG A 323 -0.98 1.80 -8.75
N TRP A 324 0.03 1.88 -7.88
CA TRP A 324 1.40 2.27 -8.24
C TRP A 324 2.33 1.06 -8.22
N TYR A 325 3.13 0.91 -9.27
CA TYR A 325 4.04 -0.22 -9.47
C TYR A 325 5.48 0.29 -9.53
N HIS A 326 6.32 -0.19 -8.62
CA HIS A 326 7.68 0.29 -8.46
C HIS A 326 8.58 -0.09 -9.63
N ILE A 327 9.31 0.89 -10.16
CA ILE A 327 10.33 0.73 -11.17
C ILE A 327 11.68 1.01 -10.51
N PRO A 328 12.52 -0.01 -10.28
CA PRO A 328 13.88 0.19 -9.82
C PRO A 328 14.63 1.16 -10.74
N ARG A 329 15.26 2.20 -10.17
CA ARG A 329 16.08 3.18 -10.92
C ARG A 329 17.13 2.52 -11.83
N SER A 330 17.67 1.37 -11.41
CA SER A 330 18.63 0.56 -12.17
C SER A 330 18.08 -0.12 -13.43
N PHE A 331 16.75 -0.18 -13.60
CA PHE A 331 16.13 -0.64 -14.85
C PHE A 331 16.00 0.47 -15.89
N LEU A 332 16.25 1.73 -15.52
CA LEU A 332 16.10 2.89 -16.38
C LEU A 332 17.43 3.28 -17.06
N THR A 333 17.31 3.80 -18.27
CA THR A 333 18.35 4.59 -18.96
C THR A 333 17.90 6.05 -19.01
N PRO A 334 18.80 7.03 -19.19
CA PRO A 334 18.41 8.44 -19.18
C PRO A 334 17.35 8.79 -20.23
N GLU A 335 17.53 8.36 -21.48
CA GLU A 335 16.71 8.84 -22.61
C GLU A 335 15.68 7.84 -23.13
N ASN A 336 16.02 6.56 -23.25
CA ASN A 336 15.28 5.61 -24.08
C ASN A 336 14.83 4.40 -23.26
N ASN A 337 13.69 4.53 -22.57
CA ASN A 337 13.07 3.43 -21.85
C ASN A 337 11.88 2.88 -22.62
N ILE A 338 11.68 1.57 -22.53
CA ILE A 338 10.54 0.85 -23.11
C ILE A 338 9.71 0.27 -21.97
N LEU A 339 8.44 0.66 -21.89
CA LEU A 339 7.44 -0.01 -21.06
C LEU A 339 6.64 -0.96 -21.95
N ILE A 340 6.53 -2.21 -21.53
CA ILE A 340 5.65 -3.21 -22.14
C ILE A 340 4.60 -3.58 -21.09
N LEU A 341 3.32 -3.50 -21.46
CA LEU A 341 2.20 -3.94 -20.65
C LEU A 341 1.50 -5.09 -21.39
N PHE A 342 1.57 -6.27 -20.82
CA PHE A 342 0.63 -7.34 -21.15
C PHE A 342 -0.66 -7.03 -20.37
N GLU A 343 -1.81 -7.02 -21.03
CA GLU A 343 -3.11 -6.69 -20.43
C GLU A 343 -4.09 -7.83 -20.72
N GLU A 344 -4.80 -8.23 -19.68
CA GLU A 344 -5.59 -9.47 -19.62
C GLU A 344 -7.09 -9.17 -19.60
N ASN A 345 -7.50 -8.07 -18.97
CA ASN A 345 -8.90 -7.71 -18.75
C ASN A 345 -9.36 -6.55 -19.66
N GLY A 346 -8.40 -5.85 -20.27
CA GLY A 346 -8.61 -4.64 -21.06
C GLY A 346 -8.46 -3.38 -20.19
N GLY A 347 -7.98 -2.31 -20.81
CA GLY A 347 -7.70 -1.05 -20.12
C GLY A 347 -7.52 0.13 -21.07
N ASP A 348 -7.57 1.33 -20.50
CA ASP A 348 -7.28 2.60 -21.16
C ASP A 348 -5.86 3.07 -20.78
N PRO A 349 -4.87 2.90 -21.68
CA PRO A 349 -3.50 3.28 -21.40
C PRO A 349 -3.25 4.80 -21.46
N SER A 350 -4.25 5.63 -21.78
CA SER A 350 -4.09 7.09 -21.79
C SER A 350 -3.89 7.70 -20.40
N GLN A 351 -4.31 7.00 -19.35
CA GLN A 351 -4.18 7.40 -17.95
C GLN A 351 -2.87 6.93 -17.29
N VAL A 352 -2.12 6.04 -17.96
CA VAL A 352 -0.84 5.52 -17.47
C VAL A 352 0.20 6.65 -17.45
N SER A 353 0.89 6.81 -16.31
CA SER A 353 1.88 7.87 -16.13
C SER A 353 3.05 7.43 -15.25
N PHE A 354 4.20 8.07 -15.42
CA PHE A 354 5.37 7.87 -14.57
C PHE A 354 5.44 8.95 -13.50
N GLN A 355 5.63 8.54 -12.26
CA GLN A 355 5.66 9.42 -11.09
C GLN A 355 6.90 9.11 -10.26
N THR A 356 7.43 10.12 -9.56
CA THR A 356 8.43 9.92 -8.51
C THR A 356 7.75 9.86 -7.15
N VAL A 357 8.30 9.06 -6.25
CA VAL A 357 7.88 8.99 -4.84
C VAL A 357 8.77 9.93 -4.05
N THR A 358 8.24 11.08 -3.69
CA THR A 358 8.96 12.18 -3.02
C THR A 358 8.27 12.54 -1.71
N LEU A 359 8.99 13.19 -0.80
CA LEU A 359 8.38 13.78 0.38
C LEU A 359 7.30 14.81 -0.01
N GLY A 360 6.16 14.78 0.69
CA GLY A 360 5.09 15.77 0.59
C GLY A 360 4.91 16.54 1.89
N SER A 361 4.43 15.87 2.94
CA SER A 361 4.29 16.47 4.28
C SER A 361 5.16 15.76 5.32
N ILE A 362 5.51 16.48 6.38
CA ILE A 362 6.15 15.97 7.59
C ILE A 362 5.30 16.29 8.80
N CYS A 363 5.31 15.42 9.80
CA CYS A 363 4.54 15.63 11.04
C CYS A 363 5.28 15.09 12.24
N ALA A 364 5.25 15.81 13.36
CA ALA A 364 5.85 15.38 14.62
C ALA A 364 4.94 15.68 15.80
N LYS A 365 5.15 14.93 16.89
CA LYS A 365 4.51 15.16 18.19
C LYS A 365 5.59 15.11 19.28
N ALA A 366 5.50 15.99 20.28
CA ALA A 366 6.41 16.01 21.42
C ALA A 366 5.67 16.53 22.67
N ASN A 367 6.00 16.00 23.84
CA ASN A 367 5.35 16.38 25.09
C ASN A 367 5.93 17.67 25.67
N GLU A 368 5.22 18.31 26.60
CA GLU A 368 5.78 19.42 27.37
C GLU A 368 7.07 19.02 28.09
N GLY A 369 8.10 19.87 27.96
CA GLY A 369 9.47 19.60 28.42
C GLY A 369 10.41 19.01 27.36
N ASP A 370 9.87 18.45 26.26
CA ASP A 370 10.68 17.94 25.15
C ASP A 370 10.95 19.03 24.08
N THR A 371 11.76 18.70 23.07
CA THR A 371 11.93 19.49 21.85
C THR A 371 11.29 18.72 20.69
N LEU A 372 10.48 19.40 19.88
CA LEU A 372 9.96 18.89 18.61
C LEU A 372 10.94 19.24 17.50
N GLU A 373 11.32 18.27 16.68
CA GLU A 373 12.21 18.45 15.53
C GLU A 373 11.48 18.10 14.23
N LEU A 374 11.72 18.90 13.19
CA LEU A 374 11.21 18.67 11.84
C LEU A 374 12.34 18.87 10.82
N SER A 375 12.34 18.04 9.77
CA SER A 375 13.22 18.20 8.62
C SER A 375 12.61 17.64 7.34
N CYS A 376 12.69 18.41 6.26
CA CYS A 376 12.23 18.02 4.93
C CYS A 376 13.24 17.16 4.14
N GLN A 377 14.52 17.12 4.55
CA GLN A 377 15.57 16.31 3.89
C GLN A 377 15.71 16.59 2.38
N SER A 378 16.66 15.92 1.72
CA SER A 378 16.83 15.92 0.25
C SER A 378 16.81 17.32 -0.43
N GLY A 379 17.32 18.36 0.25
CA GLY A 379 17.35 19.74 -0.27
C GLY A 379 15.98 20.45 -0.32
N LYS A 380 14.93 19.86 0.28
CA LYS A 380 13.62 20.48 0.42
C LYS A 380 13.54 21.35 1.66
N ILE A 381 12.67 22.35 1.62
CA ILE A 381 12.39 23.24 2.75
C ILE A 381 10.93 23.17 3.18
N ILE A 382 10.72 23.49 4.45
CA ILE A 382 9.39 23.62 5.04
C ILE A 382 8.73 24.84 4.42
N SER A 383 7.76 24.62 3.53
CA SER A 383 7.10 25.69 2.78
C SER A 383 5.90 26.28 3.51
N GLU A 384 5.23 25.47 4.33
CA GLU A 384 3.96 25.82 4.98
C GLU A 384 3.73 24.96 6.23
N ILE A 385 3.07 25.51 7.25
CA ILE A 385 2.59 24.74 8.41
C ILE A 385 1.09 24.49 8.22
N GLU A 386 0.72 23.27 7.83
CA GLU A 386 -0.68 22.87 7.65
C GLU A 386 -1.45 22.84 8.96
N PHE A 387 -0.76 22.49 10.06
CA PHE A 387 -1.35 22.37 11.38
C PHE A 387 -0.30 22.57 12.48
N ALA A 388 -0.63 23.32 13.53
CA ALA A 388 0.09 23.25 14.79
C ALA A 388 -0.84 23.47 15.99
N SER A 389 -0.64 22.67 17.05
CA SER A 389 -1.40 22.79 18.30
C SER A 389 -0.60 22.29 19.49
N PHE A 390 -0.33 23.20 20.45
CA PHE A 390 0.17 22.89 21.79
C PHE A 390 -0.99 22.87 22.79
N GLY A 391 -1.13 21.76 23.49
CA GLY A 391 -2.26 21.46 24.37
C GLY A 391 -2.59 19.98 24.30
N ASP A 392 -3.80 19.61 23.86
CA ASP A 392 -4.26 18.21 23.78
C ASP A 392 -4.62 17.70 22.36
N PRO A 393 -3.84 18.02 21.29
CA PRO A 393 -4.20 17.76 19.90
C PRO A 393 -4.65 16.32 19.62
N LYS A 394 -5.69 16.19 18.80
CA LYS A 394 -6.34 14.92 18.42
C LYS A 394 -5.92 14.47 17.01
N GLY A 395 -6.27 13.24 16.67
CA GLY A 395 -6.00 12.65 15.36
C GLY A 395 -4.55 12.22 15.12
N THR A 396 -4.23 11.89 13.88
CA THR A 396 -3.04 11.12 13.46
C THR A 396 -2.25 11.84 12.37
N CYS A 397 -0.92 11.89 12.52
CA CYS A 397 0.00 12.47 11.52
C CYS A 397 -0.24 11.86 10.13
N GLY A 398 -0.31 12.70 9.10
CA GLY A 398 -0.54 12.23 7.72
C GLY A 398 -1.94 11.66 7.43
N ARG A 399 -2.87 11.82 8.38
CA ARG A 399 -4.32 11.65 8.17
C ARG A 399 -5.01 12.98 8.47
N ILE A 400 -5.74 13.05 9.58
CA ILE A 400 -6.40 14.26 10.07
C ILE A 400 -5.83 14.57 11.44
N LEU A 401 -5.39 15.81 11.63
CA LEU A 401 -5.07 16.39 12.95
C LEU A 401 -6.13 17.42 13.29
N GLN A 402 -6.49 17.52 14.57
CA GLN A 402 -7.47 18.48 15.06
C GLN A 402 -7.00 19.12 16.36
N GLN A 403 -7.43 20.36 16.58
CA GLN A 403 -7.33 20.98 17.91
C GLN A 403 -8.19 20.18 18.89
N GLY A 404 -7.70 19.97 20.11
CA GLY A 404 -8.47 19.33 21.18
C GLY A 404 -9.21 20.36 22.03
N SER A 405 -9.57 19.98 23.27
CA SER A 405 -10.27 20.88 24.20
C SER A 405 -9.37 21.94 24.83
N CYS A 406 -8.05 21.78 24.76
CA CYS A 406 -7.04 22.74 25.20
C CYS A 406 -6.05 23.06 24.07
N HIS A 407 -5.89 24.33 23.74
CA HIS A 407 -5.03 24.78 22.65
C HIS A 407 -4.45 26.18 22.92
N ALA A 408 -3.14 26.35 22.76
CA ALA A 408 -2.50 27.67 22.75
C ALA A 408 -2.68 28.34 21.38
N ALA A 409 -3.41 29.45 21.32
CA ALA A 409 -3.70 30.20 20.09
C ALA A 409 -2.44 30.64 19.29
N LYS A 410 -1.26 30.70 19.93
CA LYS A 410 0.02 31.02 19.26
C LYS A 410 0.70 29.82 18.58
N SER A 411 0.12 28.61 18.66
CA SER A 411 0.78 27.39 18.19
C SER A 411 1.20 27.46 16.72
N LEU A 412 0.33 27.99 15.85
CA LEU A 412 0.58 28.12 14.42
C LEU A 412 1.69 29.13 14.14
N SER A 413 1.54 30.38 14.59
CA SER A 413 2.51 31.44 14.30
C SER A 413 3.90 31.19 14.88
N VAL A 414 4.00 30.50 16.02
CA VAL A 414 5.28 30.06 16.58
C VAL A 414 5.93 28.98 15.69
N ALA A 415 5.16 28.00 15.21
CA ALA A 415 5.67 26.97 14.31
C ALA A 415 6.08 27.56 12.95
N GLU A 416 5.28 28.47 12.38
CA GLU A 416 5.58 29.18 11.14
C GLU A 416 6.91 29.96 11.27
N GLN A 417 7.04 30.79 12.31
CA GLN A 417 8.25 31.59 12.57
C GLN A 417 9.48 30.71 12.83
N ALA A 418 9.31 29.55 13.47
CA ALA A 418 10.40 28.63 13.75
C ALA A 418 10.89 27.87 12.50
N CYS A 419 9.98 27.54 11.57
CA CYS A 419 10.23 26.49 10.57
C CYS A 419 10.14 26.92 9.11
N VAL A 420 9.24 27.82 8.73
CA VAL A 420 8.99 28.13 7.31
C VAL A 420 10.23 28.76 6.66
N GLY A 421 10.57 28.27 5.47
CA GLY A 421 11.77 28.69 4.72
C GLY A 421 13.07 28.01 5.16
N LYS A 422 13.02 26.88 5.88
CA LYS A 422 14.20 26.13 6.35
C LYS A 422 14.09 24.65 6.00
N GLU A 423 15.22 23.98 5.77
CA GLU A 423 15.27 22.51 5.61
C GLU A 423 14.93 21.78 6.91
N SER A 424 15.26 22.38 8.06
CA SER A 424 14.95 21.84 9.38
C SER A 424 14.69 22.91 10.43
N CYS A 425 13.99 22.54 11.51
CA CYS A 425 13.74 23.38 12.66
C CYS A 425 13.57 22.56 13.94
N SER A 426 13.78 23.22 15.08
CA SER A 426 13.57 22.67 16.42
C SER A 426 12.70 23.65 17.23
N ILE A 427 11.71 23.13 17.96
CA ILE A 427 10.80 23.92 18.79
C ILE A 427 10.78 23.34 20.20
N ALA A 428 11.24 24.11 21.19
CA ALA A 428 11.15 23.73 22.60
C ALA A 428 9.68 23.74 23.05
N VAL A 429 9.16 22.62 23.54
CA VAL A 429 7.74 22.45 23.87
C VAL A 429 7.49 22.90 25.31
N SER A 430 7.09 24.16 25.49
CA SER A 430 6.84 24.74 26.82
C SER A 430 5.81 25.86 26.81
N THR A 431 5.24 26.16 27.97
CA THR A 431 4.44 27.38 28.21
C THR A 431 5.23 28.68 28.02
N ALA A 432 6.56 28.68 28.11
CA ALA A 432 7.37 29.86 27.77
C ALA A 432 7.37 30.12 26.25
N THR A 433 7.35 29.05 25.44
CA THR A 433 7.32 29.10 23.98
C THR A 433 5.93 29.50 23.46
N PHE A 434 4.88 28.85 23.96
CA PHE A 434 3.52 28.96 23.42
C PHE A 434 2.58 29.89 24.21
N GLY A 435 3.00 30.33 25.39
CA GLY A 435 2.15 31.00 26.37
C GLY A 435 1.58 30.04 27.41
N SER A 436 1.25 30.57 28.59
CA SER A 436 0.57 29.79 29.64
C SER A 436 -0.86 29.50 29.24
N ILE A 437 -1.22 28.22 29.22
CA ILE A 437 -2.59 27.72 29.04
C ILE A 437 -2.94 26.82 30.22
N ASP A 438 -4.17 26.96 30.72
CA ASP A 438 -4.74 26.01 31.67
C ASP A 438 -5.41 24.86 30.91
N CYS A 439 -4.94 23.64 31.12
CA CYS A 439 -5.52 22.42 30.59
C CYS A 439 -6.00 21.47 31.70
N GLY A 440 -6.13 21.96 32.95
CA GLY A 440 -6.39 21.13 34.12
C GLY A 440 -5.35 20.01 34.27
N PHE A 441 -5.83 18.76 34.29
CA PHE A 441 -5.01 17.56 34.45
C PHE A 441 -4.50 16.96 33.13
N ILE A 442 -4.70 17.60 31.98
CA ILE A 442 -4.30 17.04 30.69
C ILE A 442 -2.79 17.24 30.44
N THR A 443 -2.09 16.15 30.16
CA THR A 443 -0.69 16.16 29.72
C THR A 443 -0.55 16.94 28.42
N LYS A 444 0.11 18.10 28.48
CA LYS A 444 0.30 18.97 27.31
C LYS A 444 1.31 18.38 26.34
N ARG A 445 1.01 18.50 25.05
CA ARG A 445 1.89 18.13 23.94
C ARG A 445 1.71 19.06 22.76
N LEU A 446 2.75 19.23 21.98
CA LEU A 446 2.72 19.88 20.67
C LEU A 446 2.53 18.80 19.60
N ALA A 447 1.68 19.09 18.62
CA ALA A 447 1.66 18.41 17.32
C ALA A 447 1.83 19.46 16.22
N VAL A 448 2.70 19.19 15.24
CA VAL A 448 2.90 20.04 14.06
C VAL A 448 2.88 19.16 12.81
N GLN A 449 2.18 19.58 11.77
CA GLN A 449 2.28 19.04 10.41
C GLN A 449 2.60 20.18 9.44
N ALA A 450 3.51 19.91 8.49
CA ALA A 450 4.07 20.90 7.59
C ALA A 450 4.28 20.31 6.19
N LEU A 451 4.17 21.16 5.16
CA LEU A 451 4.49 20.82 3.77
C LEU A 451 5.97 21.03 3.49
N CYS A 452 6.52 20.17 2.64
CA CYS A 452 7.87 20.22 2.13
C CYS A 452 7.87 20.49 0.62
N GLU A 453 8.57 21.53 0.20
CA GLU A 453 8.67 21.97 -1.19
C GLU A 453 10.15 22.05 -1.60
N ASP A 454 10.42 22.02 -2.90
CA ASP A 454 11.75 22.37 -3.40
C ASP A 454 12.07 23.85 -3.11
N GLU A 455 13.30 24.16 -2.70
CA GLU A 455 13.72 25.52 -2.37
C GLU A 455 13.52 26.51 -3.53
N ILE A 456 13.80 26.06 -4.76
CA ILE A 456 13.67 26.88 -5.96
C ILE A 456 12.18 27.17 -6.24
N LEU A 457 11.32 26.16 -6.14
CA LEU A 457 9.87 26.29 -6.30
C LEU A 457 9.26 27.25 -5.26
N PHE A 458 9.63 27.09 -3.99
CA PHE A 458 9.19 27.97 -2.90
C PHE A 458 9.55 29.44 -3.18
N TYR A 459 10.79 29.73 -3.57
CA TYR A 459 11.20 31.10 -3.89
C TYR A 459 10.61 31.62 -5.21
N LYS A 460 10.33 30.77 -6.21
CA LYS A 460 9.52 31.13 -7.41
C LYS A 460 8.11 31.59 -6.95
N ARG A 461 7.40 30.77 -6.16
CA ARG A 461 6.06 31.04 -5.59
C ARG A 461 6.02 32.33 -4.76
N LEU A 462 7.00 32.53 -3.88
CA LEU A 462 7.07 33.70 -2.98
C LEU A 462 7.31 35.02 -3.74
N LYS A 463 8.11 34.99 -4.82
CA LYS A 463 8.26 36.12 -5.75
C LYS A 463 6.95 36.45 -6.48
N ALA A 464 6.25 35.42 -6.98
CA ALA A 464 4.98 35.58 -7.69
C ALA A 464 3.89 36.21 -6.78
N LYS A 465 3.77 35.74 -5.53
CA LYS A 465 2.84 36.30 -4.54
C LYS A 465 3.10 37.78 -4.27
N LYS A 466 4.36 38.17 -4.01
CA LYS A 466 4.75 39.59 -3.82
C LYS A 466 4.44 40.45 -5.05
N ALA A 467 4.61 39.91 -6.26
CA ALA A 467 4.28 40.62 -7.50
C ALA A 467 2.77 40.81 -7.68
N ALA A 468 1.94 39.86 -7.22
CA ALA A 468 0.48 39.99 -7.22
C ALA A 468 0.00 41.01 -6.17
N GLU A 469 0.53 40.97 -4.95
CA GLU A 469 0.23 41.94 -3.89
C GLU A 469 0.59 43.37 -4.30
N MET A 470 1.74 43.57 -4.96
CA MET A 470 2.14 44.86 -5.54
C MET A 470 1.27 45.32 -6.71
N LYS A 471 0.60 44.42 -7.44
CA LYS A 471 -0.40 44.81 -8.45
C LYS A 471 -1.70 45.27 -7.78
N ILE A 472 -2.18 44.54 -6.78
CA ILE A 472 -3.39 44.88 -6.03
C ILE A 472 -3.23 46.25 -5.35
N SER A 473 -2.12 46.47 -4.64
CA SER A 473 -1.78 47.74 -3.98
C SER A 473 -1.53 48.93 -4.94
N ARG A 474 -1.49 48.71 -6.26
CA ARG A 474 -1.44 49.77 -7.29
C ARG A 474 -2.79 49.98 -8.00
N SER A 475 -3.78 49.14 -7.70
CA SER A 475 -5.15 49.23 -8.22
C SER A 475 -6.17 49.72 -7.18
N THR A 476 -5.72 49.94 -5.95
CA THR A 476 -6.42 50.55 -4.81
C THR A 476 -5.77 51.89 -4.47
#